data_AF-A0A7Y5WQ87-F1
#
_entry.id   AF-A0A7Y5WQ87-F1
#
_cell.length_a   1.000
_cell.length_b   1.000
_cell.length_c   1.000
_cell.angle_alpha   90.00
_cell.angle_beta   90.00
_cell.angle_gamma   90.00
#
_symmetry.space_group_name_H-M   'P 1'
#
loop_
_entity.id
_entity.type
_entity.pdbx_description
1 polymer ?
#
loop_
_entity_poly.entity_id
_entity_poly.type
_entity_poly.pdbx_seq_one_letter_code
_entity_poly.pdbx_strand_id
1 'polypeptide(L)'
;MPRPSLLRAVVLAALVAPSTLTAQAGAVRAPSACTYESCALRVEAAFLSAPKLLRGRAGEQVGNLGMFGGGVDTLLAGPDSAAAYARRYVTDIRRSSTLGLLGTVAFVAALIRSNNSSAADAPTVALAVTAGAFSIASIPFALRANRSLSKAVWYYNSVLPTR
;
A
#
# COMPACT_ATOMS: atom_id res chain seq x y z
N MET A 1 10.93 40.11 35.36
CA MET A 1 11.97 39.44 34.55
C MET A 1 11.29 38.65 33.43
N PRO A 2 11.28 39.14 32.19
CA PRO A 2 10.73 38.41 31.04
C PRO A 2 11.78 37.44 30.49
N ARG A 3 11.42 36.16 30.29
CA ARG A 3 12.26 35.19 29.57
C ARG A 3 11.82 35.15 28.10
N PRO A 4 12.71 35.43 27.14
CA PRO A 4 12.46 35.28 25.71
C PRO A 4 13.06 33.96 25.19
N SER A 5 12.24 33.05 24.65
CA SER A 5 12.71 31.95 23.78
C SER A 5 11.55 31.48 22.89
N LEU A 6 11.40 31.95 21.66
CA LEU A 6 12.04 31.42 20.45
C LEU A 6 12.01 29.89 20.37
N LEU A 7 10.94 29.35 19.81
CA LEU A 7 11.00 28.20 18.91
C LEU A 7 9.77 28.24 18.00
N ARG A 8 9.91 29.02 16.92
CA ARG A 8 9.05 28.95 15.74
C ARG A 8 9.12 27.51 15.23
N ALA A 9 8.11 26.71 15.52
CA ALA A 9 7.93 25.43 14.86
C ALA A 9 7.64 25.71 13.38
N VAL A 10 8.65 25.55 12.54
CA VAL A 10 8.51 25.56 11.09
C VAL A 10 7.70 24.34 10.71
N VAL A 11 6.39 24.51 10.59
CA VAL A 11 5.51 23.52 9.96
C VAL A 11 5.79 23.59 8.47
N LEU A 12 6.70 22.74 7.99
CA LEU A 12 6.82 22.44 6.58
C LEU A 12 5.60 21.62 6.17
N ALA A 13 4.51 22.33 5.87
CA ALA A 13 3.40 21.79 5.10
C ALA A 13 3.92 21.56 3.68
N ALA A 14 4.47 20.37 3.44
CA ALA A 14 4.73 19.90 2.09
C ALA A 14 3.37 19.77 1.39
N LEU A 15 3.04 20.78 0.58
CA LEU A 15 2.00 20.72 -0.44
C LEU A 15 2.31 19.53 -1.35
N VAL A 16 1.68 18.40 -1.08
CA VAL A 16 1.66 17.27 -2.00
C VAL A 16 0.73 17.67 -3.14
N ALA A 17 1.32 18.26 -4.17
CA ALA A 17 0.66 18.44 -5.45
C ALA A 17 0.22 17.04 -5.96
N PRO A 18 -1.05 16.85 -6.35
CA PRO A 18 -1.47 15.63 -7.00
C PRO A 18 -0.89 15.63 -8.41
N SER A 19 0.31 15.08 -8.57
CA SER A 19 0.84 14.71 -9.88
C SER A 19 -0.06 13.61 -10.43
N THR A 20 -1.06 13.97 -11.24
CA THR A 20 -1.81 13.02 -12.05
C THR A 20 -0.90 12.53 -13.18
N LEU A 21 0.06 11.66 -12.83
CA LEU A 21 0.69 10.76 -13.77
C LEU A 21 -0.40 9.82 -14.25
N THR A 22 -0.93 10.10 -15.45
CA THR A 22 -1.68 9.14 -16.25
C THR A 22 -0.75 7.97 -16.55
N ALA A 23 -0.70 7.00 -15.64
CA ALA A 23 -0.15 5.69 -15.91
C ALA A 23 -0.95 5.13 -17.09
N GLN A 24 -0.33 5.08 -18.26
CA GLN A 24 -0.84 4.35 -19.42
C GLN A 24 -0.84 2.87 -19.05
N ALA A 25 -1.92 2.45 -18.40
CA ALA A 25 -2.25 1.08 -18.09
C ALA A 25 -2.66 0.35 -19.38
N GLY A 26 -1.69 0.09 -20.26
CA GLY A 26 -1.86 -0.91 -21.28
C GLY A 26 -2.07 -2.25 -20.59
N ALA A 27 -3.23 -2.88 -20.80
CA ALA A 27 -3.47 -4.24 -20.32
C ALA A 27 -2.37 -5.15 -20.91
N VAL A 28 -1.42 -5.56 -20.08
CA VAL A 28 -0.32 -6.42 -20.53
C VAL A 28 -0.86 -7.84 -20.61
N ARG A 29 -1.46 -8.18 -21.76
CA ARG A 29 -1.75 -9.57 -22.09
C ARG A 29 -0.41 -10.32 -22.15
N ALA A 30 -0.32 -11.46 -21.46
CA ALA A 30 0.87 -12.30 -21.52
C ALA A 30 1.20 -12.56 -23.00
N PRO A 31 2.42 -12.25 -23.47
CA PRO A 31 2.80 -12.47 -24.86
C PRO A 31 2.59 -13.95 -25.21
N SER A 32 2.02 -14.25 -26.37
CA SER A 32 1.75 -15.64 -26.81
C SER A 32 3.00 -16.51 -26.95
N ALA A 33 4.20 -15.91 -26.87
CA ALA A 33 5.49 -16.59 -26.95
C ALA A 33 6.20 -16.76 -25.59
N CYS A 34 5.54 -16.46 -24.46
CA CYS A 34 6.22 -16.42 -23.17
C CYS A 34 6.24 -17.77 -22.45
N THR A 35 7.40 -18.14 -21.90
CA THR A 35 7.56 -19.35 -21.07
C THR A 35 7.39 -19.01 -19.60
N TYR A 36 7.23 -20.04 -18.76
CA TYR A 36 7.27 -19.87 -17.31
C TYR A 36 8.54 -19.12 -16.86
N GLU A 37 9.71 -19.51 -17.35
CA GLU A 37 11.01 -18.90 -17.00
C GLU A 37 11.09 -17.40 -17.30
N SER A 38 10.47 -16.94 -18.40
CA SER A 38 10.53 -15.53 -18.80
C SER A 38 9.37 -14.69 -18.26
N CYS A 39 8.20 -15.30 -18.02
CA CYS A 39 6.98 -14.55 -17.72
C CYS A 39 6.36 -14.83 -16.35
N ALA A 40 6.84 -15.80 -15.57
CA ALA A 40 6.30 -16.03 -14.23
C ALA A 40 6.43 -14.76 -13.38
N LEU A 41 5.35 -14.39 -12.70
CA LEU A 41 5.33 -13.28 -11.77
C LEU A 41 5.73 -13.75 -10.39
N ARG A 42 6.52 -12.94 -9.68
CA ARG A 42 6.84 -13.13 -8.26
C ARG A 42 6.68 -11.82 -7.52
N VAL A 43 6.27 -11.91 -6.26
CA VAL A 43 6.19 -10.77 -5.35
C VAL A 43 7.42 -10.81 -4.47
N GLU A 44 8.19 -9.73 -4.49
CA GLU A 44 9.31 -9.56 -3.60
C GLU A 44 8.90 -8.61 -2.47
N ALA A 45 8.84 -9.17 -1.25
CA ALA A 45 8.58 -8.39 -0.05
C ALA A 45 9.84 -7.59 0.29
N ALA A 46 9.67 -6.30 0.54
CA ALA A 46 10.74 -5.46 1.05
C ALA A 46 10.36 -4.95 2.44
N PHE A 47 11.32 -4.98 3.36
CA PHE A 47 11.09 -4.57 4.74
C PHE A 47 10.85 -3.05 4.88
N LEU A 48 11.60 -2.25 4.11
CA LEU A 48 11.57 -0.78 4.16
C LEU A 48 10.91 -0.12 2.95
N SER A 49 10.47 -0.90 1.95
CA SER A 49 9.88 -0.34 0.73
C SER A 49 8.64 -1.09 0.31
N ALA A 50 7.84 -0.47 -0.56
CA ALA A 50 6.65 -1.10 -1.10
C ALA A 50 7.04 -2.40 -1.84
N PRO A 51 6.25 -3.47 -1.69
CA PRO A 51 6.58 -4.75 -2.29
C PRO A 51 6.55 -4.63 -3.81
N LYS A 52 7.50 -5.30 -4.47
CA LYS A 52 7.71 -5.19 -5.91
C LYS A 52 7.13 -6.41 -6.61
N LEU A 53 6.53 -6.17 -7.78
CA LEU A 53 6.13 -7.24 -8.68
C LEU A 53 7.21 -7.40 -9.74
N LEU A 54 7.81 -8.59 -9.76
CA LEU A 54 8.87 -8.93 -10.70
C LEU A 54 8.39 -9.99 -11.68
N ARG A 55 8.94 -9.96 -12.90
CA ARG A 55 8.67 -10.91 -13.97
C ARG A 55 9.92 -11.69 -14.35
N GLY A 56 9.72 -12.98 -14.55
CA GLY A 56 10.71 -13.93 -15.04
C GLY A 56 11.85 -14.17 -14.05
N ARG A 57 12.77 -15.03 -14.47
CA ARG A 57 13.96 -15.37 -13.69
C ARG A 57 14.89 -14.17 -13.47
N ALA A 58 15.01 -13.33 -14.50
CA ALA A 58 15.82 -12.11 -14.48
C ALA A 58 15.33 -11.06 -13.47
N GLY A 59 14.10 -11.18 -12.96
CA GLY A 59 13.56 -10.26 -11.97
C GLY A 59 13.27 -8.88 -12.53
N GLU A 60 12.77 -8.82 -13.77
CA GLU A 60 12.39 -7.54 -14.38
C GLU A 60 11.25 -6.91 -13.57
N GLN A 61 11.43 -5.68 -13.09
CA GLN A 61 10.40 -5.01 -12.32
C GLN A 61 9.27 -4.57 -13.25
N VAL A 62 8.10 -5.19 -13.09
CA VAL A 62 6.92 -4.89 -13.91
C VAL A 62 5.93 -3.98 -13.21
N GLY A 63 6.02 -3.87 -11.89
CA GLY A 63 5.15 -3.00 -11.12
C GLY A 63 5.61 -2.82 -9.69
N ASN A 64 5.10 -1.77 -9.06
CA ASN A 64 5.25 -1.54 -7.64
C ASN A 64 3.86 -1.56 -7.00
N LEU A 65 3.69 -2.37 -5.96
CA LEU A 65 2.37 -2.63 -5.37
C LEU A 65 1.83 -1.41 -4.60
N GLY A 66 2.70 -0.46 -4.23
CA GLY A 66 2.32 0.81 -3.62
C GLY A 66 1.48 0.68 -2.34
N MET A 67 1.10 1.81 -1.76
CA MET A 67 0.24 1.80 -0.57
C MET A 67 -1.23 1.48 -0.92
N PHE A 68 -1.68 1.76 -2.13
CA PHE A 68 -3.09 1.61 -2.54
C PHE A 68 -3.33 0.53 -3.61
N GLY A 69 -2.36 -0.36 -3.84
CA GLY A 69 -2.47 -1.44 -4.83
C GLY A 69 -2.35 -0.98 -6.27
N GLY A 70 -1.51 0.02 -6.55
CA GLY A 70 -1.39 0.62 -7.88
C GLY A 70 -0.89 -0.37 -8.94
N GLY A 71 -1.50 -0.34 -10.14
CA GLY A 71 -1.04 -1.05 -11.34
C GLY A 71 -1.30 -2.56 -11.38
N VAL A 72 -1.68 -3.18 -10.26
CA VAL A 72 -1.85 -4.64 -10.13
C VAL A 72 -2.98 -5.19 -10.97
N ASP A 73 -4.10 -4.50 -11.00
CA ASP A 73 -5.27 -4.79 -11.81
C ASP A 73 -4.94 -4.82 -13.31
N THR A 74 -4.07 -3.94 -13.75
CA THR A 74 -3.69 -3.81 -15.17
C THR A 74 -2.61 -4.81 -15.59
N LEU A 75 -1.71 -5.15 -14.66
CA LEU A 75 -0.64 -6.14 -14.84
C LEU A 75 -1.14 -7.59 -14.77
N LEU A 76 -2.15 -7.85 -13.95
CA LEU A 76 -2.77 -9.17 -13.78
C LEU A 76 -4.09 -9.30 -14.55
N ALA A 77 -4.30 -8.46 -15.58
CA ALA A 77 -5.44 -8.52 -16.49
C ALA A 77 -5.46 -9.77 -17.40
N GLY A 78 -4.72 -10.82 -17.03
CA GLY A 78 -4.63 -12.09 -17.74
C GLY A 78 -5.89 -12.96 -17.55
N PRO A 79 -5.78 -14.22 -17.10
CA PRO A 79 -6.94 -15.09 -16.88
C PRO A 79 -8.00 -14.41 -16.00
N ASP A 80 -9.29 -14.64 -16.28
CA ASP A 80 -10.40 -14.01 -15.55
C ASP A 80 -10.29 -14.20 -14.02
N SER A 81 -9.79 -15.36 -13.59
CA SER A 81 -9.50 -15.66 -12.19
C SER A 81 -8.41 -14.77 -11.60
N ALA A 82 -7.29 -14.56 -12.30
CA ALA A 82 -6.20 -13.70 -11.85
C ALA A 82 -6.69 -12.24 -11.71
N ALA A 83 -7.43 -11.75 -12.71
CA ALA A 83 -8.02 -10.41 -12.68
C ALA A 83 -9.03 -10.24 -11.53
N ALA A 84 -9.85 -11.25 -11.25
CA ALA A 84 -10.80 -11.21 -10.13
C ALA A 84 -10.10 -11.09 -8.78
N TYR A 85 -9.03 -11.86 -8.54
CA TYR A 85 -8.26 -11.77 -7.29
C TYR A 85 -7.42 -10.49 -7.20
N ALA A 86 -6.91 -9.98 -8.32
CA ALA A 86 -6.24 -8.69 -8.38
C ALA A 86 -7.17 -7.54 -7.94
N ARG A 87 -8.41 -7.51 -8.42
CA ARG A 87 -9.42 -6.51 -7.98
C ARG A 87 -9.75 -6.61 -6.49
N ARG A 88 -9.83 -7.83 -5.95
CA ARG A 88 -10.02 -8.05 -4.50
C ARG A 88 -8.84 -7.52 -3.70
N TYR A 89 -7.61 -7.79 -4.13
CA TYR A 89 -6.41 -7.22 -3.54
C TYR A 89 -6.47 -5.69 -3.50
N VAL A 90 -6.78 -5.03 -4.63
CA VAL A 90 -6.87 -3.55 -4.70
C VAL A 90 -7.92 -3.00 -3.73
N THR A 91 -9.05 -3.67 -3.60
CA THR A 91 -10.13 -3.24 -2.70
C THR A 91 -9.70 -3.37 -1.23
N ASP A 92 -9.12 -4.50 -0.85
CA ASP A 92 -8.72 -4.77 0.53
C ASP A 92 -7.51 -3.93 0.95
N ILE A 93 -6.51 -3.76 0.08
CA ILE A 93 -5.35 -2.93 0.39
C ILE A 93 -5.73 -1.45 0.52
N ARG A 94 -6.65 -0.94 -0.31
CA ARG A 94 -7.18 0.42 -0.16
C ARG A 94 -7.86 0.60 1.19
N ARG A 95 -8.69 -0.36 1.63
CA ARG A 95 -9.33 -0.29 2.96
C ARG A 95 -8.31 -0.31 4.09
N SER A 96 -7.33 -1.22 4.02
CA SER A 96 -6.25 -1.29 4.99
C SER A 96 -5.48 0.03 5.07
N SER A 97 -5.09 0.58 3.94
CA SER A 97 -4.31 1.81 3.87
C SER A 97 -5.10 3.05 4.27
N THR A 98 -6.39 3.14 3.93
CA THR A 98 -7.24 4.23 4.42
C THR A 98 -7.35 4.18 5.95
N LEU A 99 -7.57 3.00 6.54
CA LEU A 99 -7.62 2.84 7.99
C LEU A 99 -6.27 3.16 8.65
N GLY A 100 -5.16 2.66 8.07
CA GLY A 100 -3.82 2.97 8.53
C GLY A 100 -3.50 4.47 8.48
N LEU A 101 -3.95 5.17 7.42
CA LEU A 101 -3.79 6.62 7.26
C LEU A 101 -4.62 7.39 8.29
N LEU A 102 -5.88 6.99 8.53
CA LEU A 102 -6.70 7.59 9.59
C LEU A 102 -6.07 7.38 10.98
N GLY A 103 -5.53 6.18 11.24
CA GLY A 103 -4.83 5.87 12.48
C GLY A 103 -3.58 6.73 12.68
N THR A 104 -2.76 6.89 11.63
CA THR A 104 -1.56 7.74 11.69
C THR A 104 -1.89 9.21 11.87
N VAL A 105 -2.91 9.74 11.18
CA VAL A 105 -3.36 11.13 11.36
C VAL A 105 -3.86 11.35 12.80
N ALA A 106 -4.67 10.44 13.34
CA ALA A 106 -5.14 10.53 14.73
C ALA A 106 -3.98 10.47 15.73
N PHE A 107 -2.98 9.62 15.49
CA PHE A 107 -1.79 9.50 16.33
C PHE A 107 -0.96 10.79 16.33
N VAL A 108 -0.70 11.37 15.15
CA VAL A 108 0.02 12.64 15.02
C VAL A 108 -0.74 13.77 15.73
N ALA A 109 -2.07 13.81 15.59
CA ALA A 109 -2.90 14.78 16.30
C ALA A 109 -2.80 14.62 17.84
N ALA A 110 -2.79 13.38 18.33
CA ALA A 110 -2.59 13.08 19.75
C ALA A 110 -1.22 13.57 20.25
N LEU A 111 -0.15 13.36 19.47
CA LEU A 111 1.20 13.82 19.80
C LEU A 111 1.31 15.33 19.85
N ILE A 112 0.79 16.04 18.84
CA ILE A 112 0.79 17.51 18.81
C ILE A 112 0.04 18.05 20.03
N ARG A 113 -1.10 17.46 20.37
CA ARG A 113 -1.89 17.88 21.52
C ARG A 113 -1.17 17.62 22.84
N SER A 114 -0.63 16.43 23.02
CA SER A 114 0.16 16.03 24.19
C SER A 114 1.34 16.98 24.44
N ASN A 115 1.97 17.49 23.39
CA ASN A 115 3.08 18.43 23.52
C ASN A 115 2.64 19.87 23.89
N ASN A 116 1.36 20.22 23.68
CA ASN A 116 0.81 21.53 24.01
C ASN A 116 0.10 21.57 25.37
N SER A 117 -0.29 20.41 25.94
CA SER A 117 -0.96 20.31 27.23
C SER A 117 -0.04 19.67 28.28
N SER A 118 0.06 20.26 29.47
CA SER A 118 0.87 19.71 30.57
C SER A 118 0.26 18.48 31.25
N ALA A 119 -0.99 18.11 30.90
CA ALA A 119 -1.70 16.95 31.45
C ALA A 119 -2.31 16.08 30.34
N ALA A 120 -2.50 14.79 30.66
CA ALA A 120 -3.20 13.86 29.79
C ALA A 120 -4.71 14.11 29.84
N ASP A 121 -5.18 15.03 29.01
CA ASP A 121 -6.61 15.35 28.94
C ASP A 121 -7.38 14.25 28.18
N ALA A 122 -8.65 14.05 28.56
CA ALA A 122 -9.58 13.12 27.91
C ALA A 122 -9.53 13.11 26.35
N PRO A 123 -9.47 14.24 25.63
CA PRO A 123 -9.35 14.25 24.17
C PRO A 123 -8.04 13.69 23.63
N THR A 124 -6.90 13.86 24.34
CA THR A 124 -5.62 13.28 23.92
C THR A 124 -5.67 11.76 24.04
N VAL A 125 -6.23 11.25 25.13
CA VAL A 125 -6.46 9.80 25.33
C VAL A 125 -7.42 9.26 24.28
N ALA A 126 -8.52 9.96 23.99
CA ALA A 126 -9.47 9.56 22.96
C ALA A 126 -8.81 9.43 21.58
N LEU A 127 -8.01 10.42 21.16
CA LEU A 127 -7.28 10.37 19.88
C LEU A 127 -6.29 9.20 19.82
N ALA A 128 -5.55 8.95 20.91
CA ALA A 128 -4.61 7.83 20.97
C ALA A 128 -5.32 6.46 20.88
N VAL A 129 -6.47 6.30 21.58
CA VAL A 129 -7.30 5.09 21.50
C VAL A 129 -7.86 4.91 20.10
N THR A 130 -8.40 5.96 19.48
CA THR A 130 -8.92 5.92 18.11
C THR A 130 -7.82 5.56 17.10
N ALA A 131 -6.61 6.10 17.26
CA ALA A 131 -5.46 5.75 16.43
C ALA A 131 -5.11 4.26 16.53
N GLY A 132 -5.08 3.72 17.76
CA GLY A 132 -4.89 2.30 18.01
C GLY A 132 -5.99 1.44 17.38
N ALA A 133 -7.25 1.83 17.54
CA ALA A 133 -8.39 1.10 16.99
C ALA A 133 -8.35 1.00 15.46
N PHE A 134 -8.06 2.10 14.76
CA PHE A 134 -7.90 2.07 13.30
C PHE A 134 -6.71 1.23 12.84
N SER A 135 -5.60 1.29 13.58
CA SER A 135 -4.41 0.49 13.28
C SER A 135 -4.71 -1.01 13.38
N ILE A 136 -5.40 -1.44 14.45
CA ILE A 136 -5.79 -2.85 14.65
C ILE A 136 -6.82 -3.28 13.59
N ALA A 137 -7.81 -2.42 13.30
CA ALA A 137 -8.83 -2.70 12.30
C ALA A 137 -8.26 -2.86 10.88
N SER A 138 -7.08 -2.28 10.59
CA SER A 138 -6.44 -2.38 9.27
C SER A 138 -5.80 -3.75 8.99
N ILE A 139 -5.42 -4.50 10.03
CA ILE A 139 -4.70 -5.79 9.96
C ILE A 139 -5.46 -6.85 9.14
N PRO A 140 -6.74 -7.17 9.41
CA PRO A 140 -7.44 -8.21 8.65
C PRO A 140 -7.55 -7.88 7.15
N PHE A 141 -7.66 -6.60 6.79
CA PHE A 141 -7.68 -6.17 5.39
C PHE A 141 -6.31 -6.36 4.72
N ALA A 142 -5.21 -6.05 5.40
CA ALA A 142 -3.87 -6.31 4.88
C ALA A 142 -3.63 -7.82 4.63
N LEU A 143 -4.04 -8.67 5.58
CA LEU A 143 -3.91 -10.12 5.43
C LEU A 143 -4.76 -10.67 4.27
N ARG A 144 -6.00 -10.17 4.11
CA ARG A 144 -6.87 -10.56 2.98
C ARG A 144 -6.31 -10.07 1.64
N ALA A 145 -5.74 -8.87 1.60
CA ALA A 145 -5.06 -8.34 0.44
C ALA A 145 -3.91 -9.28 0.03
N ASN A 146 -2.99 -9.60 0.95
CA ASN A 146 -1.85 -10.47 0.67
C ASN A 146 -2.28 -11.85 0.15
N ARG A 147 -3.30 -12.47 0.77
CA ARG A 147 -3.86 -13.74 0.28
C ARG A 147 -4.43 -13.63 -1.13
N SER A 148 -5.13 -12.54 -1.43
CA SER A 148 -5.70 -12.30 -2.77
C SER A 148 -4.60 -12.07 -3.81
N LEU A 149 -3.55 -11.34 -3.45
CA LEU A 149 -2.39 -11.13 -4.33
C LEU A 149 -1.68 -12.45 -4.65
N SER A 150 -1.39 -13.28 -3.64
CA SER A 150 -0.77 -14.59 -3.85
C SER A 150 -1.61 -15.48 -4.77
N LYS A 151 -2.94 -15.49 -4.59
CA LYS A 151 -3.85 -16.21 -5.49
C LYS A 151 -3.82 -15.65 -6.91
N ALA A 152 -3.86 -14.33 -7.06
CA ALA A 152 -3.82 -13.69 -8.37
C ALA A 152 -2.54 -14.07 -9.15
N VAL A 153 -1.39 -14.03 -8.48
CA VAL A 153 -0.09 -14.44 -9.05
C VAL A 153 -0.08 -15.93 -9.38
N TRP A 154 -0.62 -16.78 -8.49
CA TRP A 154 -0.71 -18.22 -8.74
C TRP A 154 -1.54 -18.54 -10.00
N TYR A 155 -2.74 -17.96 -10.13
CA TYR A 155 -3.60 -18.16 -11.31
C TYR A 155 -2.98 -17.58 -12.59
N TYR A 156 -2.22 -16.49 -12.49
CA TYR A 156 -1.49 -15.96 -13.63
C TYR A 156 -0.38 -16.92 -14.07
N ASN A 157 0.37 -17.48 -13.12
CA ASN A 157 1.48 -18.39 -13.42
C ASN A 157 1.00 -19.78 -13.88
N SER A 158 -0.17 -20.23 -13.45
CA SER A 158 -0.69 -21.57 -13.75
C SER A 158 -1.07 -21.79 -15.22
N VAL A 159 -1.30 -20.71 -15.98
CA VAL A 159 -1.62 -20.79 -17.41
C VAL A 159 -0.38 -20.72 -18.31
N LEU A 160 0.80 -20.50 -17.73
CA LEU A 160 2.03 -20.39 -18.49
C LEU A 160 2.56 -21.79 -18.86
N PRO A 161 3.03 -22.01 -20.09
CA PRO A 161 3.63 -23.28 -20.48
C PRO A 161 4.96 -23.49 -19.74
N THR A 162 5.09 -24.66 -19.13
CA THR A 162 6.37 -25.21 -18.68
C THR A 162 7.11 -25.74 -19.91
N ARG A 163 8.28 -25.18 -20.22
CA ARG A 163 9.14 -25.75 -21.27
C ARG A 163 9.75 -27.06 -20.81
#